data_AF-A0A3A9SIA8-F1
#
_entry.id   AF-A0A3A9SIA8-F1
#
_cell.length_a   1.000
_cell.length_b   1.000
_cell.length_c   1.000
_cell.angle_alpha   90.00
_cell.angle_beta   90.00
_cell.angle_gamma   90.00
#
_symmetry.space_group_name_H-M   'P 1'
#
loop_
_entity.id
_entity.type
_entity.pdbx_description
1 polymer ?
#
loop_
_entity_poly.entity_id
_entity_poly.type
_entity_poly.pdbx_seq_one_letter_code
_entity_poly.pdbx_strand_id
1 'polypeptide(L)'
;MELDVFAKMISEKRNALGLSMADVSEKTGIAVDLLEKYEAGIQKPKARDLKSLGKALDIPPVILMHGPCTAHYSNIDENGHKISKWKKY
;
A
#
# COMPACT_ATOMS: atom_id res chain seq x y z
N MET A 1 -8.28 -0.57 12.53
CA MET A 1 -7.75 -1.14 11.28
C MET A 1 -8.09 -2.61 11.32
N GLU A 2 -9.03 -3.01 10.49
CA GLU A 2 -9.37 -4.42 10.30
C GLU A 2 -8.23 -5.08 9.50
N LEU A 3 -7.58 -6.08 10.10
CA LEU A 3 -6.41 -6.72 9.50
C LEU A 3 -6.78 -7.49 8.23
N ASP A 4 -8.00 -8.03 8.15
CA ASP A 4 -8.50 -8.72 6.96
C ASP A 4 -8.60 -7.79 5.74
N VAL A 5 -9.04 -6.54 5.96
CA VAL A 5 -9.15 -5.55 4.88
C VAL A 5 -7.77 -5.13 4.40
N PHE A 6 -6.83 -4.92 5.33
CA PHE A 6 -5.44 -4.62 5.02
C PHE A 6 -4.76 -5.74 4.22
N ALA A 7 -4.91 -6.97 4.70
CA ALA A 7 -4.38 -8.18 4.10
C ALA A 7 -4.86 -8.36 2.66
N LYS A 8 -6.18 -8.25 2.46
CA LYS A 8 -6.81 -8.33 1.13
C LYS A 8 -6.29 -7.25 0.18
N MET A 9 -6.14 -6.02 0.65
CA MET A 9 -5.67 -4.90 -0.17
C MET A 9 -4.24 -5.09 -0.66
N ILE A 10 -3.34 -5.58 0.20
CA ILE A 10 -1.97 -5.89 -0.20
C ILE A 10 -1.98 -6.97 -1.29
N SER A 11 -2.72 -8.06 -1.06
CA SER A 11 -2.79 -9.17 -2.01
C SER A 11 -3.33 -8.73 -3.38
N GLU A 12 -4.44 -7.99 -3.39
CA GLU A 12 -5.05 -7.47 -4.62
C GLU A 12 -4.09 -6.54 -5.37
N LYS A 13 -3.40 -5.63 -4.68
CA LYS A 13 -2.46 -4.71 -5.33
C LYS A 13 -1.20 -5.40 -5.81
N ARG A 14 -0.64 -6.32 -5.04
CA ARG A 14 0.50 -7.13 -5.45
C ARG A 14 0.16 -7.91 -6.73
N ASN A 15 -0.99 -8.57 -6.77
CA ASN A 15 -1.45 -9.32 -7.94
C ASN A 15 -1.73 -8.41 -9.14
N ALA A 16 -2.34 -7.24 -8.94
CA ALA A 16 -2.59 -6.28 -10.01
C ALA A 16 -1.30 -5.70 -10.62
N LEU A 17 -0.22 -5.63 -9.84
CA LEU A 17 1.11 -5.24 -10.29
C LEU A 17 1.94 -6.41 -10.84
N GLY A 18 1.42 -7.64 -10.80
CA GLY A 18 2.13 -8.84 -11.24
C GLY A 18 3.36 -9.20 -10.41
N LEU A 19 3.41 -8.77 -9.14
CA LEU A 19 4.56 -8.98 -8.27
C LEU A 19 4.44 -10.30 -7.49
N SER A 20 5.54 -11.02 -7.37
CA SER A 20 5.68 -12.12 -6.41
C SER A 20 6.00 -11.61 -5.00
N MET A 21 5.91 -12.48 -4.00
CA MET A 21 6.35 -12.15 -2.64
C MET A 21 7.84 -11.83 -2.56
N ALA A 22 8.65 -12.52 -3.36
CA ALA A 22 10.08 -12.24 -3.46
C ALA A 22 10.33 -10.82 -4.01
N ASP A 23 9.59 -10.40 -5.04
CA ASP A 23 9.73 -9.04 -5.60
C ASP A 23 9.34 -7.96 -4.59
N VAL A 24 8.27 -8.18 -3.83
CA VAL A 24 7.86 -7.25 -2.78
C VAL A 24 8.89 -7.23 -1.64
N SER A 25 9.42 -8.39 -1.25
CA SER A 25 10.48 -8.50 -0.26
C SER A 25 11.72 -7.73 -0.68
N GLU A 26 12.17 -7.87 -1.92
CA GLU A 26 13.32 -7.16 -2.45
C GLU A 26 13.09 -5.64 -2.48
N LYS A 27 11.91 -5.19 -2.93
CA LYS A 27 11.55 -3.76 -3.01
C LYS A 27 11.39 -3.10 -1.64
N THR A 28 10.93 -3.84 -0.63
CA THR A 28 10.59 -3.31 0.69
C THR A 28 11.65 -3.59 1.75
N GLY A 29 12.52 -4.58 1.53
CA GLY A 29 13.44 -5.12 2.53
C GLY A 29 12.74 -5.92 3.65
N ILE A 30 11.45 -6.25 3.48
CA ILE A 30 10.68 -7.03 4.45
C ILE A 30 10.80 -8.50 4.09
N ALA A 31 11.14 -9.35 5.05
CA ALA A 31 11.23 -10.79 4.82
C ALA A 31 9.90 -11.39 4.31
N VAL A 32 9.99 -12.35 3.39
CA VAL A 32 8.82 -13.02 2.78
C VAL A 32 7.87 -13.59 3.84
N ASP A 33 8.37 -14.29 4.86
CA ASP A 33 7.55 -14.85 5.95
C ASP A 33 6.72 -13.79 6.69
N LEU A 34 7.23 -12.57 6.77
CA LEU A 34 6.54 -11.46 7.42
C LEU A 34 5.49 -10.85 6.48
N LEU A 35 5.77 -10.78 5.17
CA LEU A 35 4.80 -10.39 4.15
C LEU A 35 3.62 -11.37 4.08
N GLU A 36 3.87 -12.67 4.19
CA GLU A 36 2.81 -13.69 4.23
C GLU A 36 1.90 -13.50 5.44
N LYS A 37 2.48 -13.22 6.62
CA LYS A 37 1.69 -12.90 7.83
C LYS A 37 0.85 -11.63 7.69
N TYR A 38 1.32 -10.67 6.88
CA TYR A 38 0.57 -9.47 6.55
C TYR A 38 -0.59 -9.77 5.59
N GLU A 39 -0.36 -10.53 4.51
CA GLU A 39 -1.43 -10.96 3.58
C GLU A 39 -2.39 -11.99 4.18
N ALA A 40 -2.02 -12.65 5.27
CA ALA A 40 -2.91 -13.53 6.02
C ALA A 40 -3.68 -12.80 7.15
N GLY A 41 -3.42 -11.50 7.39
CA GLY A 41 -4.04 -10.74 8.47
C GLY A 41 -3.63 -11.18 9.88
N ILE A 42 -2.61 -12.05 9.99
CA ILE A 42 -2.14 -12.62 11.27
C ILE A 42 -1.35 -11.58 12.07
N GLN A 43 -0.59 -10.72 11.39
CA GLN A 43 0.29 -9.77 12.04
C GLN A 43 0.02 -8.34 11.60
N LYS A 44 -0.01 -7.43 12.58
CA LYS A 44 -0.09 -5.99 12.33
C LYS A 44 1.25 -5.45 11.86
N PRO A 45 1.31 -4.69 10.74
CA PRO A 45 2.54 -4.10 10.25
C PRO A 45 3.02 -2.96 11.15
N LYS A 46 4.34 -2.73 11.18
CA LYS A 46 4.91 -1.56 11.85
C LYS A 46 4.82 -0.35 10.94
N ALA A 47 4.93 0.86 11.51
CA ALA A 47 4.89 2.11 10.73
C ALA A 47 5.98 2.16 9.64
N ARG A 48 7.16 1.60 9.91
CA ARG A 48 8.26 1.48 8.93
C ARG A 48 7.86 0.60 7.74
N ASP A 49 7.23 -0.53 8.03
CA ASP A 49 6.85 -1.53 7.02
C ASP A 49 5.69 -1.00 6.17
N LEU A 50 4.71 -0.33 6.79
CA LEU A 50 3.63 0.37 6.09
C LEU A 50 4.14 1.40 5.09
N LYS A 51 5.14 2.19 5.47
CA LYS A 51 5.75 3.19 4.57
C LYS A 51 6.43 2.52 3.37
N SER A 52 7.14 1.42 3.62
CA SER A 52 7.88 0.69 2.58
C SER A 52 6.93 -0.04 1.63
N LEU A 53 5.92 -0.73 2.16
CA LEU A 53 4.85 -1.37 1.41
C LEU A 53 4.06 -0.37 0.57
N GLY A 54 3.70 0.78 1.14
CA GLY A 54 2.98 1.81 0.42
C GLY A 54 3.75 2.33 -0.80
N LYS A 55 5.07 2.50 -0.66
CA LYS A 55 5.94 2.88 -1.79
C LYS A 55 6.06 1.76 -2.83
N ALA A 56 6.20 0.50 -2.40
CA ALA A 56 6.38 -0.63 -3.31
C ALA A 56 5.12 -0.99 -4.09
N LEU A 57 3.94 -0.80 -3.50
CA LEU A 57 2.63 -1.16 -4.06
C LEU A 57 1.87 0.04 -4.67
N ASP A 58 2.46 1.24 -4.65
CA ASP A 58 1.81 2.50 -5.06
C ASP A 58 0.49 2.75 -4.30
N ILE A 59 0.51 2.52 -2.99
CA ILE A 59 -0.61 2.73 -2.07
C ILE A 59 -0.21 3.78 -1.03
N PRO A 60 -0.95 4.88 -0.86
CA PRO A 60 -0.70 5.82 0.22
C PRO A 60 -0.78 5.12 1.59
N PRO A 61 0.18 5.32 2.50
CA PRO A 61 0.19 4.67 3.81
C PRO A 61 -1.08 4.92 4.65
N VAL A 62 -1.74 6.05 4.44
CA VAL A 62 -3.02 6.37 5.09
C VAL A 62 -4.12 5.39 4.69
N ILE A 63 -4.15 4.93 3.44
CA ILE A 63 -5.11 3.95 2.96
C ILE A 63 -4.81 2.59 3.58
N LEU A 64 -3.53 2.19 3.65
CA LEU A 64 -3.14 0.96 4.34
C LEU A 64 -3.53 0.97 5.83
N MET A 65 -3.51 2.13 6.50
CA MET A 65 -3.88 2.26 7.91
C MET A 65 -5.39 2.27 8.17
N HIS A 66 -6.19 2.87 7.29
CA HIS A 66 -7.61 3.15 7.54
C HIS A 66 -8.55 2.31 6.67
N GLY A 67 -8.04 1.60 5.66
CA GLY A 67 -8.82 0.83 4.69
C GLY A 67 -9.16 1.63 3.43
N PRO A 68 -9.94 1.02 2.50
CA PRO A 68 -10.25 1.62 1.21
C PRO A 68 -11.02 2.92 1.42
N CYS A 69 -10.39 4.03 1.02
CA CYS A 69 -10.95 5.36 1.09
C CYS A 69 -10.69 6.05 -0.25
N THR A 70 -11.59 6.94 -0.65
CA THR A 70 -11.34 7.81 -1.80
C THR A 70 -10.31 8.85 -1.40
N ALA A 71 -9.06 8.69 -1.86
CA ALA A 71 -8.03 9.69 -1.63
C ALA A 71 -8.11 10.77 -2.71
N HIS A 72 -8.25 12.02 -2.27
CA HIS A 72 -8.10 13.21 -3.09
C HIS A 72 -6.65 13.68 -2.98
N TYR A 73 -5.96 13.74 -4.10
CA TYR A 73 -4.65 14.35 -4.18
C TYR A 73 -4.76 15.58 -5.07
N SER A 74 -4.30 16.70 -4.51
CA SER A 74 -4.15 17.93 -5.24
C SER A 74 -2.67 18.24 -5.36
N ASN A 75 -2.19 18.31 -6.59
CA ASN A 75 -0.84 18.75 -6.90
C ASN A 75 -0.92 20.17 -7.48
N ILE A 76 0.21 20.84 -7.48
CA ILE A 76 0.40 22.12 -8.16
C ILE A 76 1.25 21.82 -9.38
N ASP A 77 0.81 22.24 -10.57
CA ASP A 77 1.61 22.13 -11.79
C ASP A 77 2.74 23.18 -11.81
N GLU A 78 3.62 23.11 -12.81
CA GLU A 78 4.71 24.07 -12.99
C GLU A 78 4.24 25.53 -13.18
N ASN A 79 2.96 25.72 -13.52
CA ASN A 79 2.33 27.03 -13.74
C ASN A 79 1.56 27.53 -12.49
N GLY A 80 1.62 26.81 -11.37
CA GLY A 80 0.93 27.19 -10.14
C GLY A 80 -0.55 26.80 -10.09
N HIS A 81 -1.08 26.07 -11.08
CA HIS A 81 -2.47 25.63 -11.07
C HIS A 81 -2.66 24.36 -10.25
N LYS A 82 -3.74 24.34 -9.46
CA LYS A 82 -4.14 23.18 -8.68
C LYS A 82 -4.76 22.13 -9.60
N ILE A 83 -4.03 21.05 -9.85
CA ILE A 83 -4.57 19.86 -10.51
C ILE A 83 -5.11 18.90 -9.46
N SER A 84 -6.40 18.58 -9.55
CA SER A 84 -7.04 17.59 -8.68
C SER A 84 -7.23 16.29 -9.44
N LYS A 85 -6.79 15.19 -8.84
CA LYS A 85 -7.03 13.85 -9.36
C LYS A 85 -7.64 12.99 -8.26
N TRP A 86 -8.66 12.23 -8.63
CA TRP A 86 -9.35 11.30 -7.75
C TRP A 86 -8.90 9.89 -8.13
N LYS A 87 -8.34 9.14 -7.17
CA LYS A 87 -8.05 7.71 -7.33
C LYS A 87 -8.71 6.98 -6.19
N LYS A 88 -9.50 5.99 -6.59
CA LYS A 88 -10.00 4.98 -5.68
C LYS A 88 -8.88 3.96 -5.48
N TYR A 89 -8.56 3.69 -4.22
CA TYR A 89 -7.57 2.70 -3.83
C TYR A 89 -8.26 1.46 -3.27
#